data_AF-A0A850MCP8-F1
#
_entry.id   AF-A0A850MCP8-F1
#
_cell.length_a   1.000
_cell.length_b   1.000
_cell.length_c   1.000
_cell.angle_alpha   90.00
_cell.angle_beta   90.00
_cell.angle_gamma   90.00
#
_symmetry.space_group_name_H-M   'P 1'
#
loop_
_entity.id
_entity.type
_entity.pdbx_description
1 polymer ?
#
loop_
_entity_poly.entity_id
_entity_poly.type
_entity_poly.pdbx_seq_one_letter_code
_entity_poly.pdbx_strand_id
1 'polypeptide(L)'
;MIKFSKSFYEIRTITVNDISNQVEIPILCPNASRGCSSEKLVKNGYDTSVKEHPHYFYCKDCNISFYAHTSAFFKEVELQLRECLLEFFESGKLDVAGLQATLNCSKPTISRIFQQVVNAVNGSRHLVEI
;
A
#
# COMPACT_ATOMS: atom_id res chain seq x y z
N MET A 1 20.49 -1.09 -28.89
CA MET A 1 20.11 -2.15 -27.94
C MET A 1 19.35 -1.50 -26.80
N ILE A 2 18.02 -1.63 -26.77
CA ILE A 2 17.21 -1.11 -25.67
C ILE A 2 17.43 -2.06 -24.49
N LYS A 3 18.11 -1.58 -23.45
CA LYS A 3 18.30 -2.34 -22.21
C LYS A 3 16.94 -2.42 -21.51
N PHE A 4 16.43 -3.63 -21.34
CA PHE A 4 15.25 -3.86 -20.51
C PHE A 4 15.57 -3.41 -19.07
N SER A 5 14.83 -2.41 -18.60
CA SER A 5 14.95 -1.89 -17.25
C SER A 5 14.43 -2.93 -16.25
N LYS A 6 15.28 -3.34 -15.30
CA LYS A 6 14.91 -4.35 -14.31
C LYS A 6 14.05 -3.70 -13.24
N SER A 7 12.74 -3.79 -13.41
CA SER A 7 11.76 -3.40 -12.38
C SER A 7 11.34 -4.63 -11.59
N PHE A 8 11.16 -4.47 -10.27
CA PHE A 8 10.65 -5.53 -9.40
C PHE A 8 9.18 -5.29 -9.10
N TYR A 9 8.43 -6.37 -9.02
CA TYR A 9 7.01 -6.35 -8.70
C TYR A 9 6.70 -7.37 -7.61
N GLU A 10 5.70 -7.05 -6.81
CA GLU A 10 5.05 -7.96 -5.89
C GLU A 10 3.66 -8.31 -6.45
N ILE A 11 3.41 -9.60 -6.67
CA ILE A 11 2.12 -10.07 -7.17
C ILE A 11 1.20 -10.29 -5.98
N ARG A 12 0.06 -9.60 -5.96
CA ARG A 12 -0.99 -9.76 -4.94
C ARG A 12 -2.29 -10.22 -5.59
N THR A 13 -2.96 -11.17 -4.95
CA THR A 13 -4.33 -11.55 -5.31
C THR A 13 -5.30 -10.70 -4.50
N ILE A 14 -6.16 -9.96 -5.18
CA ILE A 14 -7.23 -9.17 -4.58
C ILE A 14 -8.55 -9.83 -4.93
N THR A 15 -9.35 -10.16 -3.91
CA THR A 15 -10.68 -10.76 -4.07
C THR A 15 -11.76 -9.76 -3.65
N VAL A 16 -12.66 -9.42 -4.58
CA VAL A 16 -13.81 -8.52 -4.34
C VAL A 16 -15.06 -9.20 -4.90
N ASN A 17 -16.08 -9.40 -4.06
CA ASN A 17 -17.34 -10.07 -4.44
C ASN A 17 -17.11 -11.41 -5.15
N ASP A 18 -16.26 -12.26 -4.57
CA ASP A 18 -15.86 -13.59 -5.10
C ASP A 18 -15.09 -13.57 -6.44
N ILE A 19 -14.77 -12.38 -6.96
CA ILE A 19 -13.92 -12.20 -8.13
C ILE A 19 -12.49 -11.98 -7.65
N SER A 20 -11.58 -12.87 -8.03
CA SER A 20 -10.16 -12.76 -7.69
C SER A 20 -9.35 -12.29 -8.90
N ASN A 21 -8.59 -11.20 -8.73
CA ASN A 21 -7.68 -10.68 -9.73
C ASN A 21 -6.25 -10.63 -9.17
N GLN A 22 -5.27 -10.87 -10.03
CA GLN A 22 -3.87 -10.62 -9.70
C GLN A 22 -3.50 -9.19 -10.08
N VAL A 23 -2.85 -8.50 -9.15
CA VAL A 23 -2.35 -7.14 -9.33
C VAL A 23 -0.85 -7.17 -9.12
N GLU A 24 -0.14 -6.57 -10.07
CA GLU A 24 1.31 -6.37 -9.97
C GLU A 24 1.59 -5.03 -9.30
N ILE A 25 2.17 -5.08 -8.11
CA ILE A 25 2.52 -3.89 -7.33
C ILE A 25 4.01 -3.57 -7.57
N PRO A 26 4.36 -2.39 -8.09
CA PRO A 26 5.74 -2.04 -8.34
C PRO A 26 6.51 -1.82 -7.02
N ILE A 27 7.71 -2.38 -6.94
CA ILE A 27 8.62 -2.17 -5.81
C ILE A 27 9.53 -0.98 -6.14
N LEU A 28 9.31 0.12 -5.43
CA LEU A 28 10.02 1.39 -5.63
C LEU A 28 10.95 1.71 -4.46
N CYS A 29 12.07 2.37 -4.73
CA CYS A 29 12.94 2.88 -3.68
C CYS A 29 12.15 3.84 -2.75
N PRO A 30 12.23 3.70 -1.42
CA PRO A 30 11.62 4.64 -0.47
C PRO A 30 12.02 6.11 -0.67
N ASN A 31 13.17 6.36 -1.30
CA ASN A 31 13.69 7.68 -1.65
C ASN A 31 13.45 8.05 -3.13
N ALA A 32 12.44 7.47 -3.79
CA ALA A 32 12.09 7.78 -5.18
C ALA A 32 11.84 9.29 -5.39
N SER A 33 11.23 9.98 -4.41
CA SER A 33 11.03 11.44 -4.43
C SER A 33 12.33 12.25 -4.43
N ARG A 34 13.47 11.64 -4.09
CA ARG A 34 14.82 12.23 -4.16
C ARG A 34 15.55 11.89 -5.45
N GLY A 35 14.85 11.34 -6.45
CA GLY A 35 15.41 10.99 -7.76
C GLY A 35 16.06 9.60 -7.84
N CYS A 36 15.84 8.72 -6.86
CA CYS A 36 16.35 7.34 -6.92
C CYS A 36 15.64 6.54 -8.01
N SER A 37 16.40 5.84 -8.86
CA SER A 37 15.84 5.02 -9.94
C SER A 37 15.49 3.61 -9.46
N SER A 38 14.32 3.11 -9.86
CA SER A 38 13.88 1.73 -9.63
C SER A 38 14.79 0.71 -10.34
N GLU A 39 15.48 1.13 -11.40
CA GLU A 39 16.41 0.28 -12.17
C GLU A 39 17.66 -0.08 -11.38
N LYS A 40 17.98 0.71 -10.36
CA LYS A 40 19.14 0.52 -9.49
C LYS A 40 18.83 -0.31 -8.25
N LEU A 41 17.64 -0.91 -8.19
CA LEU A 41 17.28 -1.87 -7.17
C LEU A 41 17.93 -3.22 -7.43
N VAL A 42 18.30 -3.92 -6.36
CA VAL A 42 18.73 -5.33 -6.39
C VAL A 42 18.11 -6.08 -5.22
N LYS A 43 17.86 -7.38 -5.38
CA LYS A 43 17.50 -8.25 -4.26
C LYS A 43 18.72 -8.46 -3.37
N ASN A 44 18.56 -8.32 -2.05
CA ASN A 44 19.64 -8.37 -1.07
C ASN A 44 19.39 -9.43 0.01
N GLY A 45 19.15 -10.67 -0.42
CA GLY A 45 18.86 -11.78 0.49
C GLY A 45 17.42 -11.79 1.02
N TYR A 46 17.24 -12.50 2.13
CA TYR A 46 15.97 -12.76 2.78
C TYR A 46 16.12 -12.59 4.29
N ASP A 47 15.04 -12.17 4.94
CA ASP A 47 14.96 -12.09 6.39
C ASP A 47 14.69 -13.48 6.98
N THR A 48 15.71 -14.13 7.51
CA THR A 48 15.55 -15.47 8.09
C THR A 48 14.89 -15.47 9.47
N SER A 49 14.66 -14.31 10.08
CA SER A 49 14.10 -14.19 11.43
C SER A 49 12.58 -14.40 11.49
N VAL A 50 11.88 -14.23 10.37
CA VAL A 50 10.42 -14.40 10.27
C VAL A 50 10.07 -15.55 9.34
N LYS A 51 9.00 -16.29 9.67
CA LYS A 51 8.57 -17.51 8.96
C LYS A 51 8.39 -17.33 7.45
N GLU A 52 7.96 -16.15 7.02
CA GLU A 52 7.67 -15.84 5.62
C GLU A 52 8.93 -15.55 4.79
N HIS A 53 10.09 -15.39 5.45
CA HIS A 53 11.36 -15.09 4.83
C HIS A 53 11.28 -14.01 3.74
N PRO A 54 10.80 -12.79 4.05
CA PRO A 54 10.62 -11.74 3.05
C PRO A 54 11.96 -11.33 2.45
N HIS A 55 11.94 -11.01 1.17
CA HIS A 55 13.09 -10.47 0.46
C HIS A 55 13.41 -9.04 0.90
N TYR A 56 14.71 -8.76 1.04
CA TYR A 56 15.21 -7.39 1.06
C TYR A 56 15.47 -6.88 -0.35
N PHE A 57 15.26 -5.58 -0.53
CA PHE A 57 15.65 -4.83 -1.70
C PHE A 57 16.68 -3.79 -1.29
N TYR A 58 17.73 -3.65 -2.08
CA TYR A 58 18.77 -2.66 -1.88
C TYR A 58 18.79 -1.67 -3.04
N CYS A 59 18.76 -0.37 -2.73
CA CYS A 59 18.87 0.68 -3.74
C CYS A 59 20.32 1.16 -3.86
N LYS A 60 20.93 1.04 -5.04
CA LYS A 60 22.31 1.49 -5.27
C LYS A 60 22.46 3.02 -5.35
N ASP A 61 21.38 3.77 -5.50
CA ASP A 61 21.44 5.25 -5.52
C ASP A 61 21.61 5.83 -4.12
N CYS A 62 20.82 5.36 -3.15
CA CYS A 62 20.83 5.90 -1.79
C CYS A 62 21.37 4.91 -0.75
N ASN A 63 21.85 3.74 -1.17
CA ASN A 63 22.47 2.72 -0.32
C ASN A 63 21.61 2.23 0.85
N ILE A 64 20.29 2.18 0.66
CA ILE A 64 19.35 1.69 1.68
C ILE A 64 18.84 0.29 1.33
N SER A 65 18.69 -0.54 2.36
CA SER A 65 17.94 -1.79 2.31
C SER A 65 16.53 -1.57 2.82
N PHE A 66 15.52 -2.18 2.19
CA PHE A 66 14.11 -2.05 2.54
C PHE A 66 13.31 -3.29 2.12
N TYR A 67 12.10 -3.45 2.65
CA TYR A 67 11.16 -4.51 2.27
C TYR A 67 10.14 -4.02 1.24
N ALA A 68 9.51 -4.93 0.49
CA ALA A 68 8.50 -4.58 -0.51
C ALA A 68 7.38 -3.68 0.05
N HIS A 69 6.83 -4.01 1.23
CA HIS A 69 5.76 -3.26 1.89
C HIS A 69 6.18 -1.86 2.39
N THR A 70 7.49 -1.59 2.48
CA THR A 70 8.04 -0.27 2.85
C THR A 70 8.45 0.57 1.65
N SER A 71 8.22 0.07 0.43
CA SER A 71 8.53 0.77 -0.81
C SER A 71 7.76 2.08 -0.94
N ALA A 72 8.25 2.99 -1.79
CA ALA A 72 7.57 4.27 -2.01
C ALA A 72 6.13 4.12 -2.53
N PHE A 73 5.81 3.04 -3.25
CA PHE A 73 4.45 2.77 -3.70
C PHE A 73 3.47 2.70 -2.52
N PHE A 74 3.76 1.91 -1.50
CA PHE A 74 2.85 1.76 -0.35
C PHE A 74 2.74 3.03 0.46
N LYS A 75 3.82 3.81 0.58
CA LYS A 75 3.79 5.12 1.25
C LYS A 75 2.88 6.11 0.52
N GLU A 76 2.94 6.10 -0.81
CA GLU A 76 2.07 6.95 -1.64
C GLU A 76 0.61 6.51 -1.52
N VAL A 77 0.33 5.21 -1.59
CA VAL A 77 -1.03 4.66 -1.40
C VAL A 77 -1.57 5.00 -0.01
N GLU A 78 -0.74 4.91 1.03
CA GLU A 78 -1.13 5.31 2.38
C GLU A 78 -1.48 6.80 2.47
N LEU A 79 -0.69 7.66 1.82
CA LEU A 79 -0.95 9.10 1.76
C LEU A 79 -2.27 9.40 1.03
N GLN A 80 -2.46 8.82 -0.17
CA GLN A 80 -3.67 9.00 -0.97
C GLN A 80 -4.91 8.46 -0.25
N LEU A 81 -4.78 7.31 0.43
CA LEU A 81 -5.86 6.77 1.24
C LEU A 81 -6.20 7.71 2.39
N ARG A 82 -5.19 8.28 3.06
CA ARG A 82 -5.41 9.25 4.14
C ARG A 82 -6.11 10.51 3.62
N GLU A 83 -5.67 11.07 2.50
CA GLU A 83 -6.29 12.25 1.89
C GLU A 83 -7.74 11.96 1.49
N CYS A 84 -7.99 10.84 0.83
CA CYS A 84 -9.32 10.36 0.47
C CYS A 84 -10.22 10.21 1.71
N LEU A 85 -9.71 9.61 2.80
CA LEU A 85 -10.45 9.53 4.05
C LEU A 85 -10.75 10.93 4.61
N LEU A 86 -9.78 11.85 4.65
CA LEU A 86 -9.99 13.21 5.14
C LEU A 86 -11.07 13.97 4.35
N GLU A 87 -11.09 13.83 3.01
CA GLU A 87 -12.13 14.42 2.16
C GLU A 87 -13.53 13.89 2.52
N PHE A 88 -13.65 12.58 2.72
CA PHE A 88 -14.95 11.98 3.08
C PHE A 88 -15.37 12.20 4.53
N PHE A 89 -14.46 12.67 5.38
CA PHE A 89 -14.71 13.00 6.79
C PHE A 89 -14.87 14.51 7.02
N GLU A 90 -15.48 15.22 6.08
CA GLU A 90 -15.71 16.67 6.20
C GLU A 90 -16.50 16.99 7.49
N SER A 91 -15.92 17.85 8.35
CA SER A 91 -16.50 18.23 9.65
C SER A 91 -16.82 17.06 10.59
N GLY A 92 -16.13 15.93 10.44
CA GLY A 92 -16.34 14.73 11.27
C GLY A 92 -17.57 13.89 10.89
N LYS A 93 -18.20 14.18 9.74
CA LYS A 93 -19.31 13.39 9.20
C LYS A 93 -18.85 12.68 7.94
N LEU A 94 -19.25 11.41 7.80
CA LEU A 94 -19.01 10.64 6.60
C LEU A 94 -19.97 11.07 5.50
N ASP A 95 -19.46 11.56 4.37
CA ASP A 95 -20.29 11.79 3.17
C ASP A 95 -20.59 10.45 2.46
N VAL A 96 -21.62 9.77 2.96
CA VAL A 96 -22.08 8.49 2.41
C VAL A 96 -22.58 8.65 0.96
N ALA A 97 -23.14 9.80 0.60
CA ALA A 97 -23.69 10.01 -0.73
C ALA A 97 -22.57 10.21 -1.76
N GLY A 98 -21.55 11.01 -1.43
CA GLY A 98 -20.34 11.16 -2.24
C GLY A 98 -19.58 9.84 -2.42
N LEU A 99 -19.39 9.07 -1.34
CA LEU A 99 -18.79 7.73 -1.41
C LEU A 99 -19.57 6.79 -2.33
N GLN A 100 -20.89 6.87 -2.31
CA GLN A 100 -21.75 6.04 -3.17
C GLN A 100 -21.56 6.37 -4.65
N ALA A 101 -21.47 7.66 -4.97
CA ALA A 101 -21.24 8.12 -6.33
C ALA A 101 -19.85 7.72 -6.83
N THR A 102 -18.81 7.91 -6.01
CA THR A 102 -17.41 7.64 -6.38
C THR A 102 -17.11 6.15 -6.50
N LEU A 103 -17.58 5.34 -5.54
CA LEU A 103 -17.28 3.90 -5.51
C LEU A 103 -18.30 3.06 -6.28
N ASN A 104 -19.38 3.66 -6.78
CA ASN A 104 -20.48 2.99 -7.47
C ASN A 104 -20.97 1.73 -6.73
N CYS A 105 -21.18 1.85 -5.42
CA CYS A 105 -21.56 0.72 -4.57
C CYS A 105 -22.80 1.03 -3.72
N SER A 106 -23.41 0.01 -3.11
CA SER A 106 -24.64 0.20 -2.33
C SER A 106 -24.35 0.87 -0.98
N LYS A 107 -25.30 1.65 -0.44
CA LYS A 107 -25.20 2.22 0.91
C LYS A 107 -24.85 1.18 2.00
N PRO A 108 -25.44 -0.04 2.02
CA PRO A 108 -25.01 -1.11 2.93
C PRO A 108 -23.54 -1.51 2.77
N THR A 109 -23.02 -1.54 1.54
CA THR A 109 -21.60 -1.85 1.27
C THR A 109 -20.68 -0.80 1.87
N ILE A 110 -21.02 0.49 1.70
CA ILE A 110 -20.27 1.60 2.29
C ILE A 110 -20.24 1.51 3.81
N SER A 111 -21.39 1.28 4.45
CA SER A 111 -21.46 1.08 5.90
C SER A 111 -20.57 -0.07 6.36
N ARG A 112 -20.50 -1.17 5.61
CA ARG A 112 -19.66 -2.33 5.95
C ARG A 112 -18.17 -2.02 5.82
N ILE A 113 -17.76 -1.38 4.71
CA ILE A 113 -16.37 -0.93 4.52
C ILE A 113 -15.99 0.01 5.66
N PHE A 114 -16.86 0.95 6.01
CA PHE A 114 -16.61 1.89 7.09
C PHE A 114 -16.46 1.20 8.44
N GLN A 115 -17.33 0.23 8.74
CA GLN A 115 -17.21 -0.59 9.95
C GLN A 115 -15.85 -1.31 10.00
N GLN A 116 -15.37 -1.85 8.88
CA GLN A 116 -14.06 -2.49 8.80
C GLN A 116 -12.92 -1.50 9.07
N VAL A 117 -12.98 -0.30 8.50
CA VAL A 117 -11.99 0.77 8.75
C VAL A 117 -11.98 1.16 10.23
N VAL A 118 -13.14 1.43 10.82
CA VAL A 118 -13.26 1.80 12.25
C VAL A 118 -12.75 0.68 13.15
N ASN A 119 -13.08 -0.57 12.84
CA ASN A 119 -12.60 -1.72 13.60
C ASN A 119 -11.08 -1.88 13.48
N ALA A 120 -10.49 -1.65 12.30
CA ALA A 120 -9.05 -1.67 12.11
C ALA A 120 -8.35 -0.57 12.91
N VAL A 121 -8.91 0.65 12.93
CA VAL A 121 -8.39 1.78 13.73
C VAL A 121 -8.51 1.52 15.23
N ASN A 122 -9.63 0.95 15.69
CA ASN A 122 -9.80 0.60 17.10
C ASN A 122 -8.90 -0.57 17.50
N GLY A 123 -8.66 -1.53 16.60
CA GLY A 123 -7.72 -2.62 16.80
C GLY A 123 -6.27 -2.13 16.88
N SER A 124 -5.90 -1.10 16.13
CA SER A 124 -4.55 -0.51 16.19
C SER A 124 -4.32 0.38 17.42
N ARG A 125 -5.38 0.91 18.07
CA ARG A 125 -5.25 1.64 19.35
C ARG A 125 -4.64 0.79 20.46
N HIS A 126 -4.83 -0.52 20.48
CA HIS A 126 -4.17 -1.43 21.43
C HIS A 126 -2.64 -1.54 21.22
N LEU A 127 -2.08 -0.96 20.15
CA LEU A 127 -0.64 -0.92 19.88
C LEU A 127 0.03 0.41 20.27
N VAL A 128 -0.75 1.40 20.73
CA VAL A 128 -0.26 2.77 21.07
C VAL A 128 -0.28 3.04 22.58
N GLU A 129 -0.70 2.06 23.39
CA GLU A 129 -0.45 2.07 24.84
C GLU A 129 0.97 1.52 25.12
N ILE A 130 1.99 2.35 24.91
CA ILE A 130 3.34 2.20 25.48
C ILE A 130 3.73 3.54 26.12
#